data_AF-A0A8J2VM16-F1
#
_entry.id   AF-A0A8J2VM16-F1
#
_cell.length_a   1.000
_cell.length_b   1.000
_cell.length_c   1.000
_cell.angle_alpha   90.00
_cell.angle_beta   90.00
_cell.angle_gamma   90.00
#
_symmetry.space_group_name_H-M   'P 1'
#
loop_
_entity.id
_entity.type
_entity.pdbx_description
1 polymer ?
#
loop_
_entity_poly.entity_id
_entity_poly.type
_entity_poly.pdbx_seq_one_letter_code
_entity_poly.pdbx_strand_id
1 'polypeptide(L)'
;MGIAYINSRSRGELADMIYTYWEAYRRHGYGNPDKLDIPVAFHVHVAEIREEAEANTRGPLDLYLKTRQYGRDIRFDDLKQREQVLVGSPEDVIRQIEAYHEIGITNLMALMNFGGMAHEKVCRSLELFGKHVIPAFKKQTGDDRRVRTYE
;
A
#
# COMPACT_ATOMS: atom_id res chain seq x y z
N MET A 1 9.03 -7.99 -4.13
CA MET A 1 8.82 -7.09 -2.99
C MET A 1 7.55 -7.55 -2.26
N GLY A 2 7.63 -7.68 -0.93
CA GLY A 2 6.55 -8.26 -0.10
C GLY A 2 5.59 -7.21 0.48
N ILE A 3 4.99 -7.52 1.63
CA ILE A 3 4.18 -6.55 2.39
C ILE A 3 5.12 -5.52 3.04
N ALA A 4 4.77 -4.23 2.99
CA ALA A 4 5.63 -3.13 3.44
C ALA A 4 6.27 -3.35 4.83
N TYR A 5 5.46 -3.73 5.83
CA TYR A 5 5.93 -3.92 7.20
C TYR A 5 6.91 -5.09 7.41
N ILE A 6 7.00 -6.01 6.44
CA ILE A 6 7.95 -7.14 6.51
C ILE A 6 9.35 -6.69 6.09
N ASN A 7 9.43 -5.74 5.15
CA ASN A 7 10.69 -5.35 4.51
C ASN A 7 11.32 -4.10 5.14
N SER A 8 10.55 -3.28 5.84
CA SER A 8 11.05 -2.07 6.49
C SER A 8 10.33 -1.79 7.81
N ARG A 9 10.89 -0.90 8.62
CA ARG A 9 10.29 -0.35 9.84
C ARG A 9 9.73 1.06 9.65
N SER A 10 9.90 1.66 8.48
CA SER A 10 9.36 2.98 8.13
C SER A 10 9.28 3.18 6.61
N ARG A 11 8.58 4.22 6.18
CA ARG A 11 8.63 4.70 4.79
C ARG A 11 10.04 5.13 4.38
N GLY A 12 10.81 5.77 5.28
CA GLY A 12 12.19 6.20 5.02
C GLY A 12 13.13 5.03 4.74
N GLU A 13 13.09 3.98 5.56
CA GLU A 13 13.92 2.78 5.35
C GLU A 13 13.54 2.06 4.04
N LEU A 14 12.26 2.10 3.66
CA LEU A 14 11.84 1.57 2.35
C LEU A 14 12.40 2.41 1.20
N ALA A 15 12.43 3.74 1.34
CA ALA A 15 13.03 4.64 0.36
C ALA A 15 14.54 4.37 0.21
N ASP A 16 15.28 4.19 1.31
CA ASP A 16 16.70 3.85 1.29
C ASP A 16 16.97 2.52 0.57
N MET A 17 16.10 1.52 0.79
CA MET A 17 16.18 0.23 0.10
C MET A 17 15.95 0.37 -1.41
N ILE A 18 14.94 1.14 -1.81
CA ILE A 18 14.65 1.42 -3.23
C ILE A 18 15.83 2.17 -3.87
N TYR A 19 16.35 3.20 -3.21
CA TYR A 19 17.49 3.98 -3.68
C TYR A 19 18.74 3.10 -3.86
N THR A 20 19.03 2.24 -2.88
CA THR A 20 20.14 1.29 -2.95
C THR A 20 19.99 0.35 -4.14
N TYR A 21 18.77 -0.13 -4.40
CA TYR A 21 18.48 -0.98 -5.55
C TYR A 21 18.69 -0.24 -6.88
N TRP A 22 18.23 1.01 -6.99
CA TRP A 22 18.43 1.84 -8.17
C TRP A 22 19.89 2.12 -8.47
N GLU A 23 20.69 2.46 -7.46
CA GLU A 23 22.12 2.70 -7.62
C GLU A 23 22.85 1.42 -8.06
N ALA A 24 22.50 0.28 -7.48
CA ALA A 24 23.05 -1.01 -7.92
C ALA A 24 22.66 -1.32 -9.37
N TYR A 25 21.41 -1.06 -9.76
CA TYR A 25 20.91 -1.27 -11.12
C TYR A 25 21.66 -0.41 -12.15
N ARG A 26 21.87 0.87 -11.85
CA ARG A 26 22.66 1.80 -12.67
C ARG A 26 24.11 1.36 -12.77
N ARG A 27 24.75 1.07 -11.63
CA ARG A 27 26.17 0.72 -11.55
C ARG A 27 26.55 -0.50 -12.39
N HIS A 28 25.64 -1.47 -12.53
CA HIS A 28 25.87 -2.68 -13.32
C HIS A 28 25.38 -2.56 -14.77
N GLY A 29 24.94 -1.38 -15.21
CA GLY A 29 24.60 -1.11 -16.60
C GLY A 29 23.26 -1.71 -17.06
N TYR A 30 22.36 -2.06 -16.14
CA TYR A 30 21.06 -2.63 -16.51
C TYR A 30 20.06 -1.61 -17.08
N GLY A 31 20.36 -0.31 -17.00
CA GLY A 31 19.60 0.75 -17.67
C GLY A 31 19.07 1.82 -16.72
N ASN A 32 17.97 2.48 -17.12
CA ASN A 32 17.33 3.52 -16.31
C ASN A 32 16.41 2.88 -15.24
N PRO A 33 16.67 3.06 -13.93
CA PRO A 33 15.82 2.54 -12.87
C PRO A 33 14.40 3.13 -12.84
N ASP A 34 14.15 4.30 -13.45
CA ASP A 34 12.80 4.90 -13.50
C ASP A 34 11.80 4.06 -14.30
N LYS A 35 12.30 3.07 -15.06
CA LYS A 35 11.47 2.11 -15.82
C LYS A 35 11.13 0.84 -15.04
N LEU A 36 11.60 0.71 -13.80
CA LEU A 36 11.36 -0.48 -12.99
C LEU A 36 9.98 -0.43 -12.36
N ASP A 37 9.25 -1.54 -12.45
CA ASP A 37 8.05 -1.73 -11.66
C ASP A 37 8.43 -2.19 -10.25
N ILE A 38 8.10 -1.38 -9.25
CA ILE A 38 8.35 -1.67 -7.83
C ILE A 38 7.00 -1.94 -7.14
N PRO A 39 6.54 -3.21 -7.12
CA PRO A 39 5.27 -3.56 -6.50
C PRO A 39 5.40 -3.71 -4.98
N VAL A 40 4.56 -3.04 -4.19
CA VAL A 40 4.53 -3.21 -2.73
C VAL A 40 3.10 -3.45 -2.25
N ALA A 41 2.93 -4.43 -1.37
CA ALA A 41 1.64 -4.72 -0.76
C ALA A 41 1.43 -3.92 0.53
N PHE A 42 0.24 -3.35 0.66
CA PHE A 42 -0.22 -2.64 1.86
C PHE A 42 -1.54 -3.24 2.32
N HIS A 43 -1.77 -3.26 3.63
CA HIS A 43 -3.14 -3.40 4.13
C HIS A 43 -3.86 -2.08 3.88
N VAL A 44 -5.03 -2.17 3.25
CA VAL A 44 -5.78 -0.98 2.84
C VAL A 44 -7.21 -1.10 3.36
N HIS A 45 -7.71 -0.03 3.98
CA HIS A 45 -9.12 0.07 4.32
C HIS A 45 -9.61 1.51 4.24
N VAL A 46 -10.68 1.72 3.48
CA VAL A 46 -11.30 3.03 3.26
C VAL A 46 -12.67 3.07 3.92
N ALA A 47 -12.94 4.12 4.67
CA ALA A 47 -14.27 4.47 5.17
C ALA A 47 -14.56 5.95 4.86
N GLU A 48 -15.75 6.45 5.19
CA GLU A 48 -16.10 7.86 4.93
C GLU A 48 -15.19 8.83 5.68
N ILE A 49 -14.84 8.46 6.93
CA ILE A 49 -13.95 9.24 7.80
C ILE A 49 -12.86 8.33 8.38
N ARG A 50 -11.75 8.94 8.76
CA ARG A 50 -10.58 8.25 9.30
C ARG A 50 -10.91 7.41 10.52
N GLU A 51 -11.63 7.99 11.47
CA GLU A 51 -11.95 7.37 12.76
C GLU A 51 -12.71 6.05 12.55
N GLU A 52 -13.63 6.02 11.59
CA GLU A 52 -14.37 4.81 11.23
C GLU A 52 -13.46 3.77 10.57
N ALA A 53 -12.58 4.19 9.65
CA ALA A 53 -11.64 3.29 8.99
C ALA A 53 -10.71 2.61 10.00
N GLU A 54 -10.21 3.38 10.98
CA GLU A 54 -9.36 2.87 12.05
C GLU A 54 -10.13 1.92 12.98
N ALA A 55 -11.34 2.29 13.40
CA ALA A 55 -12.19 1.45 14.25
C ALA A 55 -12.52 0.10 13.57
N ASN A 56 -12.79 0.13 12.27
CA ASN A 56 -13.04 -1.05 11.46
C ASN A 56 -11.81 -1.97 11.35
N THR A 57 -10.60 -1.40 11.35
CA THR A 57 -9.35 -2.11 11.01
C THR A 57 -8.57 -2.60 12.22
N ARG A 58 -8.56 -1.83 13.32
CA ARG A 58 -7.68 -2.05 14.49
C ARG A 58 -7.72 -3.49 15.00
N GLY A 59 -8.89 -3.96 15.40
CA GLY A 59 -9.06 -5.33 15.91
C GLY A 59 -8.77 -6.41 14.86
N PRO A 60 -9.38 -6.34 13.66
CA PRO A 60 -9.14 -7.32 12.60
C PRO A 60 -7.68 -7.44 12.16
N LEU A 61 -6.96 -6.31 12.03
CA LEU A 61 -5.55 -6.33 11.64
C LEU A 61 -4.66 -6.88 12.76
N ASP A 62 -4.94 -6.55 14.02
CA ASP A 62 -4.21 -7.13 15.15
C ASP A 62 -4.37 -8.66 15.20
N LEU A 63 -5.56 -9.18 14.91
CA LEU A 63 -5.81 -10.62 14.80
C LEU A 63 -5.03 -11.24 13.63
N TYR A 64 -5.04 -10.60 12.46
CA TYR A 64 -4.24 -11.02 11.32
C TYR A 64 -2.74 -11.08 11.69
N LEU A 65 -2.19 -10.01 12.26
CA LEU A 65 -0.76 -9.87 12.58
C LEU A 65 -0.29 -10.94 13.57
N LYS A 66 -1.11 -11.28 14.57
CA LYS A 66 -0.82 -12.37 15.52
C LYS A 66 -0.55 -13.72 14.86
N THR A 67 -1.13 -13.97 13.68
CA THR A 67 -0.93 -15.23 12.93
C THR A 67 0.29 -15.19 12.00
N ARG A 68 0.90 -14.03 11.76
CA ARG A 68 2.03 -13.88 10.82
C ARG A 68 3.36 -13.97 11.54
N GLN A 69 4.31 -14.73 10.98
CA GLN A 69 5.67 -14.91 11.52
C GLN A 69 6.33 -13.57 11.87
N TYR A 70 6.28 -12.61 10.95
CA TYR A 70 6.88 -11.27 11.11
C TYR A 70 5.94 -10.23 11.73
N GLY A 71 4.72 -10.61 12.11
CA GLY A 71 3.69 -9.69 12.61
C GLY A 71 3.31 -9.87 14.08
N ARG A 72 3.75 -10.95 14.76
CA ARG A 72 3.18 -11.35 16.07
C ARG A 72 3.23 -10.25 17.15
N ASP A 73 4.30 -9.48 17.17
CA ASP A 73 4.55 -8.43 18.16
C ASP A 73 4.20 -7.02 17.66
N ILE A 74 3.65 -6.92 16.44
CA ILE A 74 3.25 -5.66 15.83
C ILE A 74 1.74 -5.48 16.03
N ARG A 75 1.31 -4.25 16.30
CA ARG A 75 -0.09 -3.84 16.34
C ARG A 75 -0.41 -2.85 15.24
N PHE A 76 -1.70 -2.66 15.01
CA PHE A 76 -2.22 -1.64 14.09
C PHE A 76 -1.60 -0.26 14.34
N ASP A 77 -1.51 0.17 15.61
CA ASP A 77 -0.94 1.47 15.95
C ASP A 77 0.55 1.60 15.59
N ASP A 78 1.33 0.52 15.74
CA ASP A 78 2.73 0.52 15.32
C ASP A 78 2.83 0.74 13.81
N LEU A 79 2.01 0.01 13.03
CA LEU A 79 2.02 0.16 11.57
C LEU A 79 1.53 1.52 11.12
N LYS A 80 0.50 2.06 11.80
CA LYS A 80 0.00 3.42 11.56
C LYS A 80 1.08 4.46 11.82
N GLN A 81 1.80 4.36 12.94
CA GLN A 81 2.89 5.28 13.29
C GLN A 81 4.04 5.20 12.27
N ARG A 82 4.29 4.01 11.72
CA ARG A 82 5.32 3.78 10.68
C ARG A 82 4.85 4.15 9.27
N GLU A 83 3.59 4.56 9.13
CA GLU A 83 2.90 4.85 7.87
C GLU A 83 2.79 3.63 6.92
N GLN A 84 2.84 2.40 7.46
CA GLN A 84 2.91 1.15 6.68
C GLN A 84 1.55 0.49 6.41
N VAL A 85 0.46 1.20 6.67
CA VAL A 85 -0.92 0.81 6.39
C VAL A 85 -1.67 1.98 5.77
N LEU A 86 -2.51 1.71 4.78
CA LEU A 86 -3.30 2.72 4.08
C LEU A 86 -4.74 2.67 4.58
N VAL A 87 -4.96 3.24 5.77
CA VAL A 87 -6.24 3.20 6.47
C VAL A 87 -6.71 4.62 6.75
N GLY A 88 -7.89 4.99 6.26
CA GLY A 88 -8.43 6.35 6.47
C GLY A 88 -9.63 6.69 5.58
N SER A 89 -9.90 7.98 5.44
CA SER A 89 -10.81 8.48 4.40
C SER A 89 -10.20 8.30 2.99
N PRO A 90 -10.97 8.48 1.90
CA PRO A 90 -10.40 8.47 0.56
C PRO A 90 -9.22 9.44 0.39
N GLU A 91 -9.33 10.65 0.92
CA GLU A 91 -8.29 11.69 0.86
C GLU A 91 -7.04 11.29 1.65
N ASP A 92 -7.21 10.62 2.79
CA ASP A 92 -6.08 10.10 3.58
C ASP A 92 -5.31 9.02 2.82
N VAL A 93 -6.03 8.14 2.14
CA VAL A 93 -5.44 7.05 1.37
C VAL A 93 -4.74 7.61 0.13
N ILE A 94 -5.36 8.56 -0.59
CA ILE A 94 -4.74 9.25 -1.73
C ILE A 94 -3.41 9.89 -1.32
N ARG A 95 -3.39 10.70 -0.26
CA ARG A 95 -2.17 11.37 0.21
C ARG A 95 -1.05 10.39 0.57
N GLN A 96 -1.39 9.26 1.18
CA GLN A 96 -0.39 8.25 1.54
C GLN A 96 0.14 7.52 0.30
N ILE A 97 -0.71 7.23 -0.69
CA ILE A 97 -0.29 6.65 -1.96
C ILE A 97 0.65 7.60 -2.70
N GLU A 98 0.34 8.91 -2.73
CA GLU A 98 1.22 9.93 -3.31
C GLU A 98 2.59 9.95 -2.62
N ALA A 99 2.63 9.97 -1.29
CA ALA A 99 3.88 9.92 -0.53
C ALA A 99 4.70 8.64 -0.80
N TYR A 100 4.04 7.52 -1.11
CA TYR A 100 4.71 6.29 -1.51
C TYR A 100 5.19 6.30 -2.96
N HIS A 101 4.45 6.98 -3.84
CA HIS A 101 4.85 7.19 -5.22
C HIS A 101 6.12 8.04 -5.31
N GLU A 102 6.22 9.09 -4.49
CA GLU A 102 7.39 9.97 -4.41
C GLU A 102 8.69 9.24 -4.06
N ILE A 103 8.62 8.12 -3.31
CA ILE A 103 9.79 7.32 -2.96
C ILE A 103 10.09 6.18 -3.95
N GLY A 104 9.38 6.13 -5.08
CA GLY A 104 9.65 5.19 -6.17
C GLY A 104 8.76 3.96 -6.23
N ILE A 105 7.71 3.86 -5.42
CA ILE A 105 6.71 2.78 -5.58
C ILE A 105 5.84 3.09 -6.81
N THR A 106 5.83 2.17 -7.77
CA THR A 106 5.06 2.35 -9.01
C THR A 106 3.80 1.49 -9.07
N ASN A 107 3.74 0.42 -8.26
CA ASN A 107 2.60 -0.48 -8.25
C ASN A 107 2.19 -0.82 -6.81
N LEU A 108 0.94 -0.53 -6.49
CA LEU A 108 0.37 -0.76 -5.17
C LEU A 108 -0.52 -2.00 -5.21
N MET A 109 -0.22 -2.97 -4.36
CA MET A 109 -1.07 -4.14 -4.16
C MET A 109 -1.93 -3.94 -2.90
N ALA A 110 -3.23 -3.73 -3.10
CA ALA A 110 -4.16 -3.42 -2.03
C ALA A 110 -4.70 -4.72 -1.37
N LEU A 111 -4.17 -5.07 -0.20
CA LEU A 111 -4.72 -6.14 0.62
C LEU A 111 -5.89 -5.59 1.45
N MET A 112 -7.09 -5.63 0.87
CA MET A 112 -8.30 -5.02 1.44
C MET A 112 -9.13 -5.98 2.30
N ASN A 113 -8.95 -7.29 2.13
CA ASN A 113 -9.55 -8.29 2.99
C ASN A 113 -8.47 -9.14 3.65
N PHE A 114 -8.28 -8.91 4.95
CA PHE A 114 -7.32 -9.63 5.80
C PHE A 114 -8.01 -10.44 6.91
N GLY A 115 -9.33 -10.62 6.82
CA GLY A 115 -10.14 -11.38 7.78
C GLY A 115 -10.48 -10.60 9.05
N GLY A 116 -11.52 -11.05 9.78
CA GLY A 116 -11.98 -10.44 11.03
C GLY A 116 -12.91 -9.23 10.86
N MET A 117 -13.13 -8.76 9.63
CA MET A 117 -14.07 -7.67 9.31
C MET A 117 -15.37 -8.23 8.71
N ALA A 118 -16.50 -7.58 9.00
CA ALA A 118 -17.78 -7.88 8.34
C ALA A 118 -17.67 -7.67 6.83
N HIS A 119 -18.28 -8.56 6.05
CA HIS A 119 -18.17 -8.58 4.59
C HIS A 119 -18.61 -7.26 3.96
N GLU A 120 -19.69 -6.67 4.47
CA GLU A 120 -20.27 -5.41 3.99
C GLU A 120 -19.28 -4.26 4.11
N LYS A 121 -18.45 -4.24 5.17
CA LYS A 121 -17.42 -3.22 5.37
C LYS A 121 -16.28 -3.37 4.37
N VAL A 122 -15.89 -4.61 4.04
CA VAL A 122 -14.90 -4.88 2.98
C VAL A 122 -15.43 -4.42 1.62
N CYS A 123 -16.69 -4.76 1.30
CA CYS A 123 -17.34 -4.33 0.06
C CYS A 123 -17.48 -2.81 -0.02
N ARG A 124 -17.86 -2.15 1.07
CA ARG A 124 -17.95 -0.68 1.13
C ARG A 124 -16.59 -0.02 0.93
N SER A 125 -15.54 -0.57 1.54
CA SER A 125 -14.16 -0.12 1.38
C SER A 125 -13.68 -0.24 -0.08
N LEU A 126 -13.98 -1.37 -0.74
CA LEU A 126 -13.73 -1.57 -2.17
C LEU A 126 -14.47 -0.55 -3.04
N GLU A 127 -15.75 -0.28 -2.74
CA GLU A 127 -16.55 0.72 -3.47
C GLU A 127 -15.93 2.12 -3.34
N LEU A 128 -15.60 2.55 -2.12
CA LEU A 128 -14.98 3.86 -1.87
C LEU A 128 -13.61 3.97 -2.54
N PHE A 129 -12.79 2.92 -2.45
CA PHE A 129 -11.49 2.87 -3.12
C PHE A 129 -11.63 2.98 -4.64
N GLY A 130 -12.56 2.23 -5.24
CA GLY A 130 -12.81 2.26 -6.68
C GLY A 130 -13.41 3.58 -7.18
N LYS A 131 -14.26 4.22 -6.38
CA LYS A 131 -14.97 5.45 -6.74
C LYS A 131 -14.16 6.72 -6.52
N HIS A 132 -13.30 6.74 -5.50
CA HIS A 132 -12.60 7.97 -5.08
C HIS A 132 -11.08 7.86 -5.22
N VAL A 133 -10.48 6.75 -4.80
CA VAL A 133 -9.02 6.62 -4.75
C VAL A 133 -8.44 6.33 -6.14
N ILE A 134 -8.90 5.28 -6.83
CA ILE A 134 -8.39 4.92 -8.15
C ILE A 134 -8.49 6.09 -9.16
N PRO A 135 -9.62 6.81 -9.27
CA PRO A 135 -9.74 7.89 -10.25
C PRO A 135 -8.80 9.08 -10.00
N ALA A 136 -8.32 9.30 -8.77
CA ALA A 136 -7.36 10.36 -8.46
C ALA A 136 -6.04 10.21 -9.23
N PHE A 137 -5.62 8.96 -9.49
CA PHE A 137 -4.38 8.64 -10.19
C PHE A 137 -4.54 8.43 -11.70
N LYS A 138 -5.78 8.25 -12.20
CA LYS A 138 -6.07 8.03 -13.63
C LYS A 138 -5.84 9.25 -14.53
N LYS A 139 -5.83 10.47 -13.98
CA LYS A 139 -5.54 11.68 -14.78
C LYS A 139 -4.05 11.96 -14.97
N GLN A 140 -3.18 11.29 -14.21
CA GLN A 140 -1.73 11.50 -14.27
C GLN A 140 -1.05 10.57 -15.28
N THR A 141 -1.69 9.47 -15.68
CA THR A 141 -1.17 8.51 -16.65
C THR A 141 -1.74 8.78 -18.05
N GLY A 142 -1.19 9.77 -18.73
CA GLY A 142 -1.19 9.79 -20.20
C GLY A 142 -0.24 8.72 -20.73
N ASP A 143 -0.48 7.44 -20.46
CA ASP A 143 0.31 6.35 -21.05
C ASP A 143 -0.46 5.02 -21.11
N ASP A 144 -0.51 4.51 -22.34
CA ASP A 144 -1.15 3.30 -22.84
C ASP A 144 -0.38 2.04 -22.42
N ARG A 145 -0.25 1.82 -21.11
CA ARG A 145 0.41 0.60 -20.59
C ARG A 145 -0.56 -0.56 -20.50
N ARG A 146 -0.82 -1.13 -21.68
CA ARG A 146 -1.23 -2.51 -21.98
C ARG A 146 -1.66 -3.35 -20.78
N VAL A 147 -2.97 -3.51 -20.62
CA VAL A 147 -3.52 -4.77 -20.09
C VAL A 147 -3.09 -5.85 -21.08
N ARG A 148 -2.14 -6.71 -20.71
CA ARG A 148 -1.93 -7.96 -21.45
C ARG A 148 -3.16 -8.81 -21.20
N THR A 149 -4.12 -8.76 -22.13
CA THR A 149 -5.14 -9.80 -22.26
C THR A 149 -4.40 -11.11 -22.53
N TYR A 150 -4.59 -12.08 -21.64
CA TYR A 150 -4.28 -13.46 -21.96
C TYR A 150 -5.47 -13.96 -22.79
N GLU A 151 -5.28 -14.07 -24.10
CA GLU A 151 -6.13 -14.88 -24.98
C GLU A 151 -5.82 -16.37 -24.80
#